data_AF-A0AAV9DP54-F1
#
_entry.id   AF-A0AAV9DP54-F1
#
_cell.length_a   1.000
_cell.length_b   1.000
_cell.length_c   1.000
_cell.angle_alpha   90.00
_cell.angle_beta   90.00
_cell.angle_gamma   90.00
#
_symmetry.space_group_name_H-M   'P 1'
#
loop_
_entity.id
_entity.type
_entity.pdbx_description
1 polymer ?
#
loop_
_entity_poly.entity_id
_entity_poly.type
_entity_poly.pdbx_seq_one_letter_code
_entity_poly.pdbx_strand_id
1 'polypeptide(L)' 'MIVDSVVNHFQSQVKKDRTWRPTWANQSLPKLSDAMTQQLDAPFSWEEIRLTMFSTDGNKSPGLDWFGLSFYQR' A
#
# COMPACT_ATOMS: atom_id res chain seq x y z
N MET A 1 -9.14 -30.31 7.62
CA MET A 1 -7.67 -30.28 7.87
C MET A 1 -7.01 -29.00 7.34
N ILE A 2 -7.01 -28.68 6.04
CA ILE A 2 -6.37 -27.45 5.53
C ILE A 2 -7.14 -26.19 5.95
N VAL A 3 -8.47 -26.19 5.80
CA VAL A 3 -9.32 -25.04 6.17
C VAL A 3 -9.21 -24.74 7.67
N ASP A 4 -9.27 -25.76 8.51
CA ASP A 4 -9.14 -25.60 9.97
C ASP A 4 -7.75 -25.05 10.36
N SER A 5 -6.70 -25.51 9.67
CA SER A 5 -5.34 -25.01 9.87
C SER A 5 -5.20 -23.54 9.49
N VAL A 6 -5.78 -23.13 8.35
CA VAL A 6 -5.80 -21.74 7.90
C VAL A 6 -6.59 -20.86 8.87
N VAL A 7 -7.78 -21.29 9.26
CA VAL A 7 -8.64 -20.56 10.20
C VAL A 7 -7.93 -20.40 11.55
N ASN A 8 -7.35 -21.47 12.09
CA ASN A 8 -6.61 -21.44 13.34
C ASN A 8 -5.37 -20.53 13.26
N HIS A 9 -4.65 -20.56 12.13
CA HIS A 9 -3.51 -19.67 11.89
C HIS A 9 -3.93 -18.20 11.99
N PHE A 10 -4.93 -17.78 11.22
CA PHE A 10 -5.36 -16.38 11.22
C PHE A 10 -6.03 -15.96 12.54
N GLN A 11 -6.83 -16.82 13.16
CA GLN A 11 -7.39 -16.54 14.49
C GLN A 11 -6.29 -16.34 15.53
N SER A 12 -5.20 -17.12 15.49
CA SER A 12 -4.07 -16.94 16.40
C SER A 12 -3.38 -15.59 16.18
N GLN A 13 -3.23 -15.14 14.93
CA GLN A 13 -2.60 -13.86 14.59
C GLN A 13 -3.47 -12.66 14.99
N VAL A 14 -4.80 -12.79 14.91
CA VAL A 14 -5.74 -11.74 15.33
C VAL A 14 -5.82 -11.64 16.86
N LYS A 15 -5.70 -12.78 17.56
CA LYS A 15 -5.66 -12.83 19.03
C LYS A 15 -4.32 -12.42 19.63
N LYS A 16 -3.24 -12.39 18.84
CA LYS A 16 -1.97 -11.82 19.29
C LYS A 16 -2.19 -10.37 19.64
N ASP A 17 -1.79 -10.02 20.86
CA ASP A 17 -1.84 -8.67 21.33
C ASP A 17 -1.07 -7.76 20.36
N ARG A 18 -1.79 -6.81 19.76
CA ARG A 18 -1.24 -5.84 18.81
C ARG A 18 -0.52 -4.69 19.52
N THR A 19 -0.20 -4.85 20.81
CA THR A 19 0.48 -3.86 21.65
C THR A 19 1.83 -3.41 21.10
N TRP A 20 2.47 -4.17 20.22
CA TRP A 20 3.56 -3.64 19.38
C TRP A 20 3.00 -2.78 18.24
N ARG A 21 2.38 -1.66 18.59
CA ARG A 21 2.28 -0.50 17.70
C ARG A 21 3.30 0.50 18.24
N PRO A 22 4.39 0.81 17.52
CA PRO A 22 5.28 1.87 17.95
C PRO A 22 4.45 3.13 18.15
N THR A 23 4.55 3.71 19.34
CA THR A 23 3.81 4.92 19.69
C THR A 23 4.57 6.14 19.20
N TRP A 24 3.88 7.03 18.52
CA TRP A 24 4.40 8.32 18.10
C TRP A 24 4.26 9.39 19.19
N ALA A 25 3.67 9.04 20.35
CA ALA A 25 3.27 9.99 21.38
C ALA A 25 4.41 10.90 21.91
N ASN A 26 5.66 10.43 21.82
CA ASN A 26 6.85 11.16 22.29
C ASN A 26 7.81 11.53 21.15
N GLN A 27 7.39 11.41 19.89
CA GLN A 27 8.24 11.70 18.74
C GLN A 27 7.88 13.06 18.14
N SER A 28 8.86 13.97 18.12
CA SER A 28 8.74 15.20 17.32
C SER A 28 8.95 14.85 15.87
N LEU A 29 7.86 14.82 15.09
CA LEU A 29 7.93 14.56 13.66
C LEU A 29 8.32 15.83 12.91
N PRO A 30 9.22 15.75 11.92
CA PRO A 30 9.49 16.87 11.03
C PRO A 30 8.19 17.36 10.40
N LYS A 31 7.97 18.68 10.46
CA LYS A 31 6.87 19.29 9.74
C LYS A 31 7.29 19.53 8.29
N LEU A 32 6.39 19.24 7.37
CA LEU A 32 6.55 19.64 5.99
C LEU A 32 6.49 21.17 5.90
N SER A 33 7.25 21.72 4.96
CA SER A 33 7.05 23.12 4.57
C SER A 33 5.72 23.29 3.84
N ASP A 34 5.24 24.52 3.71
CA ASP A 34 4.02 24.80 2.94
C ASP A 34 4.15 24.34 1.48
N ALA A 35 5.33 24.52 0.88
CA ALA A 35 5.61 24.05 -0.47
C ALA A 35 5.55 22.52 -0.59
N MET A 36 6.11 21.78 0.38
CA MET A 36 6.03 20.31 0.39
C MET A 36 4.60 19.84 0.60
N THR A 37 3.83 20.54 1.43
CA THR A 37 2.40 20.24 1.64
C THR A 37 1.62 20.41 0.35
N GLN A 38 1.82 21.53 -0.36
CA GLN A 38 1.20 21.77 -1.66
C GLN A 38 1.58 20.72 -2.72
N GLN A 39 2.81 20.21 -2.68
CA GLN A 39 3.24 19.14 -3.57
C GLN A 39 2.53 17.80 -3.31
N LEU A 40 2.10 17.53 -2.08
CA LEU A 40 1.32 16.32 -1.78
C LEU A 40 -0.08 16.34 -2.40
N ASP A 41 -0.66 17.54 -2.53
CA ASP A 41 -1.98 17.74 -3.14
C ASP A 41 -1.89 17.92 -4.67
N ALA A 42 -0.68 18.07 -5.21
CA ALA A 42 -0.48 18.26 -6.63
C ALA A 42 -0.82 16.98 -7.40
N PRO A 43 -1.48 17.08 -8.57
CA PRO A 43 -1.71 15.93 -9.42
C PRO A 43 -0.37 15.41 -9.97
N PHE A 44 -0.28 14.09 -10.14
CA PHE A 44 0.86 13.49 -10.81
C PHE A 44 0.95 13.95 -12.27
N SER A 45 2.16 14.18 -12.73
CA SER A 45 2.43 14.43 -14.14
C SER A 45 2.20 13.17 -14.98
N TRP A 46 1.93 13.36 -16.26
CA TRP A 46 1.80 12.26 -17.21
C TRP A 46 3.04 11.36 -17.27
N GLU A 47 4.23 11.96 -17.12
CA GLU A 47 5.49 11.22 -17.14
C GLU A 47 5.62 10.32 -15.91
N GLU A 48 5.29 10.83 -14.72
CA GLU A 48 5.26 10.03 -13.48
C GLU A 48 4.28 8.86 -13.60
N ILE A 49 3.05 9.13 -14.07
CA ILE A 49 2.02 8.10 -14.27
C ILE A 49 2.53 7.03 -15.23
N ARG A 50 3.11 7.44 -16.37
CA ARG A 50 3.65 6.51 -17.36
C ARG A 50 4.80 5.69 -16.75
N LEU A 51 5.79 6.32 -16.14
CA LEU A 51 6.94 5.62 -15.57
C LEU A 51 6.51 4.60 -14.52
N THR A 52 5.60 4.97 -13.61
CA THR A 52 5.08 4.04 -12.59
C THR A 52 4.28 2.89 -13.21
N MET A 53 3.42 3.19 -14.19
CA MET A 53 2.60 2.18 -14.86
C MET A 53 3.48 1.15 -15.56
N PHE A 54 4.48 1.57 -16.34
CA PHE A 54 5.28 0.70 -17.19
C PHE A 54 6.52 0.09 -16.50
N SER A 55 6.94 0.59 -15.33
CA SER A 55 8.00 -0.01 -14.52
C SER A 55 7.54 -1.17 -13.63
N THR A 56 6.22 -1.34 -13.46
CA THR A 56 5.69 -2.44 -12.65
C THR A 56 5.78 -3.75 -13.41
N ASP A 57 6.30 -4.80 -12.76
CA ASP A 57 6.56 -6.15 -13.31
C ASP A 57 5.31 -6.96 -13.72
N GLY A 58 4.12 -6.38 -13.61
CA GLY A 58 2.85 -7.02 -13.97
C GLY A 58 2.44 -8.17 -13.05
N ASN A 59 3.23 -8.50 -12.02
CA ASN A 59 2.98 -9.62 -11.10
C ASN A 59 2.09 -9.21 -9.91
N LYS A 60 1.16 -8.30 -10.17
CA LYS A 60 0.14 -7.86 -9.21
C LYS A 60 -1.21 -8.40 -9.65
N SER A 61 -1.96 -8.94 -8.69
CA SER A 61 -3.34 -9.37 -8.94
C SER A 61 -4.18 -8.20 -9.46
N PRO A 62 -5.16 -8.48 -10.34
CA PRO A 62 -6.06 -7.46 -10.85
C PRO A 62 -6.91 -6.84 -9.73
N GLY A 63 -7.42 -5.64 -9.98
CA GLY A 63 -8.42 -5.00 -9.13
C GLY A 63 -9.78 -5.69 -9.20
N LEU A 64 -10.77 -5.12 -8.53
CA LEU A 64 -12.18 -5.58 -8.58
C LEU A 64 -12.81 -5.43 -9.98
N ASP A 65 -12.18 -4.62 -10.84
CA ASP A 65 -12.50 -4.46 -12.26
C ASP A 65 -11.97 -5.61 -13.14
N TRP A 66 -11.22 -6.54 -12.55
CA TRP A 66 -10.62 -7.72 -13.20
C TRP A 66 -9.55 -7.40 -14.26
N PHE A 67 -9.16 -6.13 -14.42
CA PHE A 67 -8.08 -5.75 -15.32
C PHE A 67 -6.74 -5.76 -14.58
N GLY A 68 -5.77 -6.50 -15.13
CA GLY A 68 -4.38 -6.47 -14.69
C GLY A 68 -3.60 -5.33 -15.33
N LEU A 69 -2.44 -4.96 -14.76
CA LEU A 69 -1.59 -3.90 -15.32
C LEU A 69 -1.16 -4.17 -16.78
N SER A 70 -1.00 -5.44 -17.15
CA SER A 70 -0.68 -5.87 -18.52
C SER A 70 -1.75 -5.51 -19.56
N PHE A 71 -2.98 -5.21 -19.15
CA PHE A 71 -4.00 -4.66 -20.04
C PHE A 71 -3.68 -3.23 -20.46
N TYR A 72 -3.17 -2.43 -19.51
CA TYR A 72 -2.88 -1.00 -19.69
C TYR A 72 -1.46 -0.72 -20.23
N GLN A 73 -0.54 -1.67 -20.08
CA GLN A 73 0.85 -1.58 -20.56
C GLN A 73 1.04 -1.97 -22.04
N ARG A 74 -0.04 -2.06 -22.82
CA ARG A 74 0.01 -2.43 -24.25
C ARG A 74 0.35 -1.26 -25.16
#